data_AF-A0A2V1D3J2-F1
#
_entry.id   AF-A0A2V1D3J2-F1
#
_cell.length_a   1.000
_cell.length_b   1.000
_cell.length_c   1.000
_cell.angle_alpha   90.00
_cell.angle_beta   90.00
_cell.angle_gamma   90.00
#
_symmetry.space_group_name_H-M   'P 1'
#
loop_
_entity.id
_entity.type
_entity.pdbx_description
1 polymer ?
#
loop_
_entity_poly.entity_id
_entity_poly.type
_entity_poly.pdbx_seq_one_letter_code
_entity_poly.pdbx_strand_id
1 'polypeptide(L)'
;MPKKQKLSHEPAKTLTLDTQITNAYLDDQYSPGIFCSDDEGEIGPRELLPYVPYVEKTIDTSSYAWTQKDFRPAETVKNWLQTCDKQHRNRGGCSIGPHATDSPWSRPLLLIDVVKGCLVHTPPDAAYVALSYTWGKNSSSSTCTLKENIARFKETGGLIASEETLPKTVKDAVEFVEQIGLRYLWVDRFCIVQDETVAKQSQLDAMGKIYAGSYLTIIAAESNDASGPLYIANNRSKRVDYDSQIGKSNPSGTDILVHHTCRLMLTAWYSRAWTLQEYLFSKRKVVFQDGTVNWECGISAWHETQQVSMETVPELKSEHNHARASSIAHLKDDSTGLDFPSWPDMSRYARLVSLFNVRELSFPEDVLDAFAGFLSHLSRVFPGGIISGIPAMCFDAALLWQPYRAMDRRKPIKMSASDAVLPSWSWAGWAGTLNSESWRSAANYLFEGEETYLSPQTTWKTISTVEWSYSISL
;
A
#
# COMPACT_ATOMS: atom_id res chain seq x y z
N MET A 1 -36.95 -4.48 57.58
CA MET A 1 -35.70 -3.69 57.47
C MET A 1 -34.56 -4.55 58.00
N PRO A 2 -33.56 -4.87 57.17
CA PRO A 2 -32.41 -3.98 56.98
C PRO A 2 -32.01 -3.74 55.51
N LYS A 3 -31.13 -2.76 55.32
CA LYS A 3 -30.74 -2.07 54.09
C LYS A 3 -29.88 -2.95 53.16
N LYS A 4 -30.24 -3.04 51.87
CA LYS A 4 -29.34 -3.52 50.81
C LYS A 4 -28.45 -2.37 50.33
N GLN A 5 -27.13 -2.52 50.50
CA GLN A 5 -26.11 -1.70 49.85
C GLN A 5 -26.19 -1.90 48.34
N LYS A 6 -26.35 -0.81 47.58
CA LYS A 6 -26.09 -0.78 46.13
C LYS A 6 -24.58 -0.68 45.94
N LEU A 7 -23.97 -1.73 45.39
CA LEU A 7 -22.67 -1.63 44.72
C LEU A 7 -22.93 -1.08 43.31
N SER A 8 -22.49 0.15 43.07
CA SER A 8 -22.44 0.75 41.73
C SER A 8 -21.27 0.15 40.97
N HIS A 9 -21.54 -0.72 40.00
CA HIS A 9 -20.57 -1.00 38.94
C HIS A 9 -20.60 0.16 37.94
N GLU A 10 -19.55 0.97 37.94
CA GLU A 10 -19.23 1.81 36.77
C GLU A 10 -18.85 0.87 35.61
N PRO A 11 -19.49 0.97 34.43
CA PRO A 11 -19.00 0.29 33.24
C PRO A 11 -17.65 0.88 32.85
N ALA A 12 -16.68 -0.01 32.58
CA ALA A 12 -15.38 0.36 32.03
C ALA A 12 -15.56 1.26 30.80
N LYS A 13 -14.96 2.45 30.83
CA LYS A 13 -14.91 3.37 29.69
C LYS A 13 -14.12 2.71 28.56
N THR A 14 -14.83 2.15 27.60
CA THR A 14 -14.27 1.82 26.28
C THR A 14 -13.92 3.13 25.59
N LEU A 15 -12.63 3.39 25.37
CA LEU A 15 -12.15 4.48 24.53
C LEU A 15 -12.60 4.21 23.08
N THR A 16 -13.77 4.72 22.71
CA THR A 16 -14.17 4.91 21.32
C THR A 16 -13.23 5.95 20.71
N LEU A 17 -12.43 5.57 19.72
CA LEU A 17 -11.66 6.50 18.91
C LEU A 17 -12.64 7.55 18.36
N ASP A 18 -12.35 8.83 18.60
CA ASP A 18 -13.24 9.94 18.27
C ASP A 18 -13.53 10.00 16.75
N THR A 19 -14.70 9.49 16.36
CA THR A 19 -15.32 9.61 15.03
C THR A 19 -15.37 11.04 14.49
N GLN A 20 -15.20 12.04 15.35
CA GLN A 20 -15.09 13.45 14.96
C GLN A 20 -13.81 13.75 14.16
N ILE A 21 -12.72 13.02 14.39
CA ILE A 21 -11.42 13.24 13.70
C ILE A 21 -11.42 12.67 12.28
N THR A 22 -12.36 11.80 11.91
CA THR A 22 -12.48 11.38 10.50
C THR A 22 -13.48 12.25 9.75
N ASN A 23 -14.61 12.56 10.39
CA ASN A 23 -15.66 13.37 9.77
C ASN A 23 -15.30 14.85 9.65
N ALA A 24 -14.46 15.42 10.54
CA ALA A 24 -14.06 16.83 10.45
C ALA A 24 -13.02 17.13 9.35
N TYR A 25 -12.30 16.12 8.85
CA TYR A 25 -11.22 16.31 7.86
C TYR A 25 -11.67 16.03 6.42
N LEU A 26 -12.89 15.54 6.25
CA LEU A 26 -13.46 15.09 4.99
C LEU A 26 -14.81 15.74 4.75
N ASP A 27 -14.89 17.05 5.03
CA ASP A 27 -15.98 17.89 4.57
C ASP A 27 -16.05 17.82 3.03
N ASP A 28 -17.27 17.88 2.48
CA ASP A 28 -17.66 17.52 1.10
C ASP A 28 -16.82 18.14 -0.05
N GLN A 29 -15.95 19.09 0.26
CA GLN A 29 -15.13 19.80 -0.72
C GLN A 29 -13.84 19.07 -1.12
N TYR A 30 -13.34 18.08 -0.36
CA TYR A 30 -11.99 17.54 -0.55
C TYR A 30 -11.91 16.06 -0.95
N SER A 31 -13.02 15.35 -1.12
CA SER A 31 -13.00 13.93 -1.53
C SER A 31 -14.22 13.54 -2.35
N PRO A 32 -14.26 13.87 -3.66
CA PRO A 32 -15.24 13.27 -4.54
C PRO A 32 -14.88 11.79 -4.75
N GLY A 33 -15.41 10.90 -3.91
CA GLY A 33 -15.48 9.46 -4.21
C GLY A 33 -14.86 8.46 -3.23
N ILE A 34 -14.25 8.89 -2.11
CA ILE A 34 -13.76 7.95 -1.08
C ILE A 34 -14.79 7.76 0.05
N PHE A 35 -15.59 8.78 0.34
CA PHE A 35 -16.73 8.69 1.25
C PHE A 35 -17.94 9.24 0.51
N CYS A 36 -18.97 8.41 0.36
CA CYS A 36 -20.27 8.88 -0.12
C CYS A 36 -20.95 9.59 1.05
N SER A 37 -20.96 10.92 1.04
CA SER A 37 -22.14 11.66 1.47
C SER A 37 -23.13 11.59 0.31
N ASP A 38 -24.33 11.12 0.59
CA ASP A 38 -25.47 11.43 -0.28
C ASP A 38 -25.91 12.87 -0.01
N ASP A 39 -26.57 13.52 -0.98
CA ASP A 39 -27.09 14.91 -0.89
C ASP A 39 -28.05 15.15 0.31
N GLU A 40 -28.40 14.08 1.05
CA GLU A 40 -29.24 14.05 2.25
C GLU A 40 -28.44 13.98 3.58
N GLY A 41 -27.11 13.99 3.55
CA GLY A 41 -26.27 14.01 4.76
C GLY A 41 -26.14 12.67 5.50
N GLU A 42 -26.58 11.56 4.90
CA GLU A 42 -26.23 10.22 5.39
C GLU A 42 -24.84 9.82 4.87
N ILE A 43 -23.90 9.74 5.81
CA ILE A 43 -22.55 9.22 5.59
C ILE A 43 -22.68 7.73 5.29
N GLY A 44 -22.17 7.29 4.14
CA GLY A 44 -22.05 5.88 3.77
C GLY A 44 -21.37 5.05 4.87
N PRO A 45 -21.45 3.71 4.80
CA PRO A 45 -21.15 2.82 5.93
C PRO A 45 -19.80 3.17 6.57
N ARG A 46 -19.85 3.57 7.85
CA ARG A 46 -18.73 4.07 8.67
C ARG A 46 -17.50 3.14 8.76
N GLU A 47 -17.61 1.94 8.18
CA GLU A 47 -16.61 0.88 8.17
C GLU A 47 -15.80 0.81 6.86
N LEU A 48 -16.11 1.66 5.88
CA LEU A 48 -15.29 1.92 4.70
C LEU A 48 -14.27 3.04 4.97
N LEU A 49 -13.77 3.14 6.22
CA LEU A 49 -12.55 3.89 6.44
C LEU A 49 -11.52 3.34 5.44
N PRO A 50 -11.04 4.17 4.48
CA PRO A 50 -9.96 3.76 3.59
C PRO A 50 -8.87 3.26 4.51
N TYR A 51 -8.20 2.17 4.12
CA TYR A 51 -7.11 1.61 4.91
C TYR A 51 -6.28 2.74 5.46
N VAL A 52 -6.43 3.00 6.77
CA VAL A 52 -5.64 3.98 7.47
C VAL A 52 -4.45 3.16 7.94
N PRO A 53 -3.32 3.23 7.23
CA PRO A 53 -2.17 2.34 7.43
C PRO A 53 -1.67 2.33 8.88
N TYR A 54 -2.05 3.35 9.64
CA TYR A 54 -1.53 3.67 10.96
C TYR A 54 -2.44 3.20 12.11
N VAL A 55 -3.73 2.91 11.87
CA VAL A 55 -4.70 2.62 12.97
C VAL A 55 -4.43 1.29 13.66
N GLU A 56 -3.75 0.36 12.98
CA GLU A 56 -3.39 -0.96 13.53
C GLU A 56 -1.91 -1.04 13.97
N LYS A 57 -1.14 0.05 13.86
CA LYS A 57 0.30 0.07 14.11
C LYS A 57 0.63 0.62 15.49
N THR A 58 1.76 0.18 16.02
CA THR A 58 2.32 0.78 17.23
C THR A 58 2.78 2.19 16.88
N ILE A 59 2.14 3.18 17.47
CA ILE A 59 2.51 4.59 17.35
C ILE A 59 3.24 4.97 18.63
N ASP A 60 4.48 5.44 18.50
CA ASP A 60 5.22 5.96 19.64
C ASP A 60 4.62 7.31 20.05
N THR A 61 3.91 7.32 21.18
CA THR A 61 3.33 8.54 21.74
C THR A 61 4.30 9.28 22.66
N SER A 62 5.50 8.74 22.89
CA SER A 62 6.48 9.30 23.81
C SER A 62 7.55 10.12 23.08
N SER A 63 7.63 11.40 23.42
CA SER A 63 8.61 12.40 22.93
C SER A 63 8.40 12.95 21.50
N TYR A 64 7.71 14.10 21.44
CA TYR A 64 7.68 14.98 20.27
C TYR A 64 8.68 16.10 20.46
N ALA A 65 9.56 16.32 19.49
CA ALA A 65 10.40 17.50 19.43
C ALA A 65 9.91 18.37 18.28
N TRP A 66 8.93 19.23 18.58
CA TRP A 66 8.27 20.14 17.63
C TRP A 66 9.21 21.11 16.90
N THR A 67 10.50 21.16 17.28
CA THR A 67 11.47 22.13 16.78
C THR A 67 12.89 21.58 16.66
N GLN A 68 13.11 20.47 15.95
CA GLN A 68 14.49 20.19 15.49
C GLN A 68 14.86 21.20 14.41
N LYS A 69 15.77 22.15 14.70
CA LYS A 69 16.36 23.13 13.75
C LYS A 69 17.27 22.50 12.67
N ASP A 70 17.62 21.23 12.86
CA ASP A 70 18.53 20.46 12.01
C ASP A 70 17.96 19.08 11.66
N PHE A 71 16.76 19.02 11.08
CA PHE A 71 16.25 17.73 10.60
C PHE A 71 17.08 17.26 9.39
N ARG A 72 17.59 16.03 9.48
CA ARG A 72 18.40 15.39 8.44
C ARG A 72 17.68 14.11 7.99
N PRO A 73 16.91 14.16 6.88
CA PRO A 73 16.09 13.04 6.42
C PRO A 73 16.83 11.70 6.37
N ALA A 74 18.03 11.67 5.79
CA ALA A 74 18.80 10.44 5.66
C ALA A 74 19.26 9.88 7.01
N GLU A 75 19.72 10.73 7.94
CA GLU A 75 20.13 10.28 9.28
C GLU A 75 18.93 9.74 10.07
N THR A 76 17.79 10.44 10.03
CA THR A 76 16.56 9.99 10.68
C THR A 76 16.09 8.64 10.13
N VAL A 77 16.04 8.49 8.81
CA VAL A 77 15.59 7.24 8.17
C VAL A 77 16.58 6.11 8.43
N LYS A 78 17.88 6.38 8.48
CA LYS A 78 18.89 5.40 8.89
C LYS A 78 18.68 4.93 10.33
N ASN A 79 18.33 5.83 11.25
CA ASN A 79 18.01 5.48 12.64
C ASN A 79 16.72 4.65 12.73
N TRP A 80 15.69 5.00 11.95
CA TRP A 80 14.46 4.21 11.84
C TRP A 80 14.71 2.81 11.30
N LEU A 81 15.52 2.67 10.26
CA LEU A 81 15.92 1.37 9.71
C LEU A 81 16.61 0.51 10.77
N GLN A 82 17.61 1.06 11.47
CA GLN A 82 18.32 0.35 12.53
C GLN A 82 17.41 -0.06 13.69
N THR A 83 16.48 0.83 14.07
CA THR A 83 15.50 0.56 15.13
C THR A 83 14.57 -0.58 14.71
N CYS A 84 14.04 -0.53 13.49
CA CYS A 84 13.20 -1.59 12.94
C CYS A 84 13.96 -2.93 12.83
N ASP A 85 15.18 -2.95 12.28
CA ASP A 85 16.00 -4.17 12.14
C ASP A 85 16.31 -4.85 13.48
N LYS A 86 16.44 -4.08 14.56
CA LYS A 86 16.75 -4.61 15.90
C LYS A 86 15.48 -5.02 16.64
N GLN A 87 14.50 -4.12 16.74
CA GLN A 87 13.32 -4.33 17.60
C GLN A 87 12.25 -5.21 16.94
N HIS A 88 12.19 -5.23 15.61
CA HIS A 88 11.14 -5.94 14.88
C HIS A 88 11.59 -7.28 14.27
N ARG A 89 12.87 -7.64 14.40
CA ARG A 89 13.47 -8.85 13.80
C ARG A 89 12.67 -10.13 14.02
N ASN A 90 12.16 -10.34 15.23
CA ASN A 90 11.48 -11.58 15.62
C ASN A 90 9.95 -11.52 15.46
N ARG A 91 9.40 -10.39 15.00
CA ARG A 91 7.95 -10.18 14.95
C ARG A 91 7.32 -10.53 13.59
N GLY A 92 8.13 -10.72 12.54
CA GLY A 92 7.72 -11.29 11.25
C GLY A 92 7.05 -10.32 10.26
N GLY A 93 6.68 -9.09 10.66
CA GLY A 93 6.09 -8.09 9.76
C GLY A 93 7.10 -7.13 9.11
N CYS A 94 8.38 -7.24 9.46
CA CYS A 94 9.44 -6.33 8.97
C CYS A 94 10.65 -7.07 8.41
N SER A 95 10.72 -8.38 8.63
CA SER A 95 11.86 -9.18 8.21
C SER A 95 11.76 -9.47 6.72
N ILE A 96 12.85 -9.22 6.01
CA ILE A 96 13.04 -9.77 4.67
C ILE A 96 13.46 -11.21 4.95
N GLY A 97 12.57 -12.16 4.65
CA GLY A 97 12.89 -13.58 4.85
C GLY A 97 14.19 -13.94 4.14
N PRO A 98 14.93 -14.97 4.61
CA PRO A 98 16.06 -15.51 3.85
C PRO A 98 15.58 -15.76 2.44
N HIS A 99 16.26 -15.14 1.47
CA HIS A 99 15.87 -15.08 0.07
C HIS A 99 15.19 -16.37 -0.38
N ALA A 100 13.88 -16.32 -0.61
CA ALA A 100 13.14 -17.44 -1.16
C ALA A 100 13.75 -17.73 -2.53
N THR A 101 14.54 -18.79 -2.53
CA THR A 101 15.41 -19.31 -3.57
C THR A 101 14.61 -19.98 -4.70
N ASP A 102 13.30 -19.75 -4.75
CA ASP A 102 12.39 -20.59 -5.54
C ASP A 102 12.07 -20.06 -6.94
N SER A 103 12.57 -18.89 -7.36
CA SER A 103 12.50 -18.49 -8.76
C SER A 103 13.43 -17.31 -9.11
N PRO A 104 14.14 -17.34 -10.26
CA PRO A 104 14.86 -16.18 -10.80
C PRO A 104 14.00 -14.92 -10.98
N TRP A 105 12.68 -15.09 -11.02
CA TRP A 105 11.69 -14.05 -11.27
C TRP A 105 11.06 -13.47 -10.00
N SER A 106 11.49 -13.90 -8.81
CA SER A 106 11.05 -13.30 -7.53
C SER A 106 11.79 -12.00 -7.18
N ARG A 107 12.79 -11.62 -8.00
CA ARG A 107 13.66 -10.48 -7.80
C ARG A 107 13.74 -9.65 -9.09
N PRO A 108 14.07 -8.36 -8.99
CA PRO A 108 14.32 -7.56 -10.18
C PRO A 108 15.53 -8.11 -10.95
N LEU A 109 15.51 -8.03 -12.29
CA LEU A 109 16.63 -8.48 -13.12
C LEU A 109 17.83 -7.52 -13.09
N LEU A 110 17.54 -6.23 -13.00
CA LEU A 110 18.50 -5.14 -13.02
C LEU A 110 18.30 -4.24 -11.81
N LEU A 111 19.39 -3.62 -11.37
CA LEU A 111 19.42 -2.62 -10.31
C LEU A 111 20.35 -1.48 -10.75
N ILE A 112 20.10 -0.28 -10.24
CA ILE A 112 21.04 0.83 -10.28
C ILE A 112 22.03 0.63 -9.12
N ASP A 113 23.32 0.51 -9.44
CA ASP A 113 24.39 0.63 -8.47
C ASP A 113 24.71 2.11 -8.28
N VAL A 114 24.23 2.70 -7.18
CA VAL A 114 24.34 4.17 -6.96
C VAL A 114 25.79 4.64 -6.83
N VAL A 115 26.69 3.76 -6.40
CA VAL A 115 28.13 4.07 -6.24
C VAL A 115 28.83 4.07 -7.60
N LYS A 116 28.52 3.08 -8.46
CA LYS A 116 29.08 3.02 -9.83
C LYS A 116 28.34 3.91 -10.82
N GLY A 117 27.14 4.36 -10.47
CA GLY A 117 26.26 5.13 -11.33
C GLY A 117 25.85 4.41 -12.62
N CYS A 118 25.59 3.11 -12.54
CA CYS A 118 25.27 2.26 -13.69
C CYS A 118 24.24 1.16 -13.36
N LEU A 119 23.68 0.55 -14.40
CA LEU A 119 22.85 -0.65 -14.30
C LEU A 119 23.71 -1.90 -14.12
N VAL A 120 23.31 -2.75 -13.19
CA VAL A 120 23.95 -4.05 -12.93
C VAL A 120 22.89 -5.14 -12.87
N HIS A 121 23.28 -6.36 -13.19
CA HIS A 121 22.44 -7.52 -12.86
C HIS A 121 22.33 -7.67 -11.36
N THR A 122 21.13 -8.03 -10.88
CA THR A 122 20.85 -8.15 -9.45
C THR A 122 21.73 -9.21 -8.80
N PRO A 123 22.60 -8.83 -7.85
CA PRO A 123 23.37 -9.81 -7.08
C PRO A 123 22.45 -10.70 -6.23
N PRO A 124 22.80 -11.99 -6.00
CA PRO A 124 21.95 -12.92 -5.27
C PRO A 124 21.50 -12.45 -3.89
N ASP A 125 22.40 -11.79 -3.15
CA ASP A 125 22.17 -11.32 -1.77
C ASP A 125 22.01 -9.80 -1.68
N ALA A 126 21.69 -9.12 -2.79
CA ALA A 126 21.59 -7.67 -2.78
C ALA A 126 20.40 -7.20 -1.96
N ALA A 127 20.65 -6.45 -0.89
CA ALA A 127 19.63 -5.57 -0.32
C ALA A 127 19.46 -4.37 -1.25
N TYR A 128 18.24 -4.17 -1.76
CA TYR A 128 17.93 -3.06 -2.66
C TYR A 128 16.76 -2.22 -2.14
N VAL A 129 16.77 -0.95 -2.51
CA VAL A 129 15.67 -0.01 -2.27
C VAL A 129 14.82 0.05 -3.53
N ALA A 130 13.50 0.07 -3.41
CA ALA A 130 12.60 0.32 -4.53
C ALA A 130 12.13 1.78 -4.51
N LEU A 131 12.00 2.42 -5.67
CA LEU A 131 11.38 3.74 -5.81
C LEU A 131 9.96 3.60 -6.36
N SER A 132 9.00 4.21 -5.68
CA SER A 132 7.61 4.35 -6.08
C SER A 132 7.32 5.83 -6.32
N TYR A 133 7.01 6.20 -7.56
CA TYR A 133 6.86 7.60 -7.98
C TYR A 133 5.97 7.73 -9.23
N THR A 134 5.56 8.96 -9.54
CA THR A 134 4.75 9.27 -10.72
C THR A 134 5.64 9.60 -11.93
N TRP A 135 5.33 9.01 -13.08
CA TRP A 135 6.15 9.19 -14.29
C TRP A 135 5.93 10.53 -15.00
N GLY A 136 4.75 11.13 -14.83
CA GLY A 136 4.28 12.33 -15.55
C GLY A 136 3.61 12.03 -16.90
N LYS A 137 2.56 12.80 -17.25
CA LYS A 137 1.75 12.63 -18.48
C LYS A 137 2.49 13.07 -19.77
N ASN A 138 3.50 13.93 -19.67
CA ASN A 138 4.30 14.43 -20.81
C ASN A 138 5.66 13.72 -20.94
N SER A 139 5.66 12.38 -20.91
CA SER A 139 6.87 11.55 -20.85
C SER A 139 7.57 11.30 -22.19
N SER A 140 7.18 12.02 -23.26
CA SER A 140 7.85 11.94 -24.58
C SER A 140 9.32 12.39 -24.58
N SER A 141 9.81 12.98 -23.49
CA SER A 141 11.20 13.41 -23.31
C SER A 141 11.93 12.71 -22.14
N SER A 142 11.35 11.68 -21.52
CA SER A 142 11.98 11.06 -20.34
C SER A 142 12.73 9.78 -20.66
N THR A 143 14.06 9.82 -20.53
CA THR A 143 14.97 8.68 -20.66
C THR A 143 14.48 7.45 -19.90
N CYS A 144 14.45 6.30 -20.58
CA CYS A 144 14.16 4.99 -20.02
C CYS A 144 15.09 3.94 -20.62
N THR A 145 15.15 2.75 -20.03
CA THR A 145 16.00 1.68 -20.56
C THR A 145 15.33 1.00 -21.75
N LEU A 146 16.05 0.99 -22.87
CA LEU A 146 15.69 0.37 -24.14
C LEU A 146 16.81 -0.58 -24.57
N LYS A 147 16.54 -1.51 -25.48
CA LYS A 147 17.55 -2.44 -26.01
C LYS A 147 18.77 -1.72 -26.59
N GLU A 148 18.57 -0.55 -27.19
CA GLU A 148 19.64 0.25 -27.78
C GLU A 148 20.57 0.93 -26.77
N ASN A 149 20.06 1.32 -25.59
CA ASN A 149 20.81 2.12 -24.62
C ASN A 149 21.25 1.33 -23.38
N ILE A 150 20.77 0.10 -23.19
CA ILE A 150 21.11 -0.74 -22.03
C ILE A 150 22.61 -1.02 -21.92
N ALA A 151 23.32 -1.22 -23.04
CA ALA A 151 24.76 -1.46 -23.02
C ALA A 151 25.51 -0.27 -22.42
N ARG A 152 25.17 0.95 -22.87
CA ARG A 152 25.68 2.21 -22.30
C ARG A 152 25.33 2.34 -20.82
N PHE A 153 24.09 2.08 -20.43
CA PHE A 153 23.68 2.18 -19.03
C PHE A 153 24.38 1.19 -18.09
N LYS A 154 24.93 0.09 -18.62
CA LYS A 154 25.74 -0.86 -17.84
C LYS A 154 27.19 -0.41 -17.63
N GLU A 155 27.69 0.54 -18.42
CA GLU A 155 29.03 1.11 -18.24
C GLU A 155 29.11 1.94 -16.95
N THR A 156 30.26 1.96 -16.29
CA THR A 156 30.43 2.75 -15.04
C THR A 156 30.20 4.24 -15.33
N GLY A 157 29.30 4.86 -14.57
CA GLY A 157 28.82 6.23 -14.80
C GLY A 157 27.85 6.37 -15.97
N GLY A 158 27.61 5.33 -16.76
CA GLY A 158 26.83 5.39 -18.01
C GLY A 158 25.37 5.75 -17.83
N LEU A 159 24.80 5.61 -16.63
CA LEU A 159 23.44 6.04 -16.30
C LEU A 159 23.41 7.42 -15.63
N ILE A 160 24.23 7.65 -14.61
CA ILE A 160 24.17 8.87 -13.78
C ILE A 160 24.97 10.03 -14.39
N ALA A 161 26.12 9.74 -15.01
CA ALA A 161 27.00 10.74 -15.60
C ALA A 161 26.69 11.03 -17.07
N SER A 162 25.70 10.37 -17.67
CA SER A 162 25.30 10.62 -19.05
C SER A 162 24.70 12.02 -19.23
N GLU A 163 24.85 12.62 -20.42
CA GLU A 163 24.24 13.93 -20.77
C GLU A 163 22.70 13.91 -20.68
N GLU A 164 22.09 12.73 -20.71
CA GLU A 164 20.66 12.56 -20.48
C GLU A 164 20.35 12.71 -18.99
N THR A 165 19.59 13.75 -18.67
CA THR A 165 19.28 14.08 -17.29
C THR A 165 18.28 13.09 -16.71
N LEU A 166 18.75 12.25 -15.77
CA LEU A 166 17.86 11.51 -14.88
C LEU A 166 16.81 12.48 -14.28
N PRO A 167 15.54 12.07 -14.18
CA PRO A 167 14.51 12.88 -13.54
C PRO A 167 14.93 13.25 -12.12
N LYS A 168 14.54 14.45 -11.65
CA LYS A 168 14.95 14.97 -10.33
C LYS A 168 14.61 14.02 -9.19
N THR A 169 13.41 13.40 -9.21
CA THR A 169 13.01 12.41 -8.20
C THR A 169 13.96 11.21 -8.16
N VAL A 170 14.43 10.75 -9.33
CA VAL A 170 15.34 9.60 -9.43
C VAL A 170 16.74 9.99 -8.99
N LYS A 171 17.22 11.19 -9.34
CA LYS A 171 18.51 11.73 -8.85
C LYS A 171 18.53 11.82 -7.33
N ASP A 172 17.46 12.37 -6.75
CA ASP A 172 17.36 12.50 -5.29
C ASP A 172 17.25 11.13 -4.62
N ALA A 173 16.59 10.16 -5.25
CA ALA A 173 16.50 8.81 -4.73
C ALA A 173 17.88 8.13 -4.73
N VAL A 174 18.68 8.28 -5.79
CA VAL A 174 20.07 7.80 -5.84
C VAL A 174 20.87 8.39 -4.69
N GLU A 175 20.85 9.72 -4.55
CA GLU A 175 21.58 10.43 -3.50
C GLU A 175 21.12 9.98 -2.10
N PHE A 176 19.80 9.86 -1.89
CA PHE A 176 19.23 9.42 -0.62
C PHE A 176 19.65 8.00 -0.26
N VAL A 177 19.63 7.06 -1.21
CA VAL A 177 20.04 5.66 -1.02
C VAL A 177 21.51 5.59 -0.60
N GLU A 178 22.37 6.39 -1.23
CA GLU A 178 23.78 6.50 -0.85
C GLU A 178 23.92 7.06 0.59
N GLN A 179 23.22 8.14 0.93
CA GLN A 179 23.29 8.78 2.25
C GLN A 179 22.82 7.86 3.40
N ILE A 180 21.81 7.01 3.18
CA ILE A 180 21.36 6.04 4.20
C ILE A 180 22.28 4.81 4.30
N GLY A 181 23.29 4.70 3.44
CA GLY A 181 24.30 3.63 3.45
C GLY A 181 23.88 2.36 2.72
N LEU A 182 22.96 2.47 1.75
CA LEU A 182 22.57 1.38 0.86
C LEU A 182 23.16 1.62 -0.54
N ARG A 183 23.19 0.59 -1.38
CA ARG A 183 23.90 0.63 -2.67
C ARG A 183 23.00 0.44 -3.88
N TYR A 184 21.99 -0.41 -3.77
CA TYR A 184 21.20 -0.81 -4.91
C TYR A 184 19.83 -0.14 -4.88
N LEU A 185 19.47 0.49 -5.99
CA LEU A 185 18.17 1.13 -6.19
C LEU A 185 17.47 0.48 -7.39
N TRP A 186 16.22 0.12 -7.21
CA TRP A 186 15.33 -0.34 -8.26
C TRP A 186 14.37 0.79 -8.65
N VAL A 187 14.33 1.08 -9.95
CA VAL A 187 13.43 2.08 -10.55
C VAL A 187 12.84 1.46 -11.80
N ASP A 188 11.52 1.24 -11.83
CA ASP A 188 10.78 0.60 -12.92
C ASP A 188 11.21 1.05 -14.34
N ARG A 189 11.34 2.36 -14.54
CA ARG A 189 11.72 2.98 -15.82
C ARG A 189 13.12 2.61 -16.31
N PHE A 190 14.03 2.29 -15.40
CA PHE A 190 15.44 2.01 -15.71
C PHE A 190 15.84 0.54 -15.49
N CYS A 191 15.17 -0.15 -14.57
CA CYS A 191 15.46 -1.54 -14.23
C CYS A 191 14.63 -2.54 -15.05
N ILE A 192 13.68 -2.05 -15.87
CA ILE A 192 12.92 -2.82 -16.85
C ILE A 192 13.22 -2.28 -18.24
N VAL A 193 13.55 -3.18 -19.18
CA VAL A 193 13.74 -2.87 -20.59
C VAL A 193 12.36 -2.64 -21.24
N GLN A 194 12.07 -1.41 -21.64
CA GLN A 194 10.70 -0.98 -21.93
C GLN A 194 10.16 -1.46 -23.29
N ASP A 195 11.04 -1.76 -24.23
CA ASP A 195 10.78 -2.22 -25.60
C ASP A 195 10.95 -3.75 -25.76
N GLU A 196 11.11 -4.48 -24.65
CA GLU A 196 11.16 -5.95 -24.64
C GLU A 196 9.88 -6.54 -24.05
N THR A 197 8.84 -6.72 -24.88
CA THR A 197 7.48 -7.07 -24.46
C THR A 197 7.40 -8.24 -23.46
N VAL A 198 8.06 -9.36 -23.75
CA VAL A 198 7.98 -10.58 -22.92
C VAL A 198 8.69 -10.39 -21.57
N ALA A 199 9.89 -9.82 -21.58
CA ALA A 199 10.65 -9.55 -20.36
C ALA A 199 9.98 -8.48 -19.50
N LYS A 200 9.42 -7.45 -20.14
CA LYS A 200 8.63 -6.41 -19.49
C LYS A 200 7.41 -6.99 -18.81
N GLN A 201 6.60 -7.79 -19.51
CA GLN A 201 5.42 -8.41 -18.91
C GLN A 201 5.81 -9.29 -17.72
N SER A 202 6.87 -10.08 -17.84
CA SER A 202 7.36 -10.93 -16.75
C SER A 202 7.76 -10.12 -15.50
N GLN A 203 8.32 -8.90 -15.67
CA GLN A 203 8.62 -8.00 -14.56
C GLN A 203 7.35 -7.33 -14.00
N LEU A 204 6.37 -6.99 -14.85
CA LEU A 204 5.08 -6.45 -14.42
C LEU A 204 4.31 -7.46 -13.57
N ASP A 205 4.26 -8.73 -14.00
CA ASP A 205 3.65 -9.83 -13.26
C ASP A 205 4.37 -10.08 -11.92
N ALA A 206 5.66 -9.75 -11.84
CA ALA A 206 6.48 -9.86 -10.64
C ALA A 206 6.48 -8.61 -9.76
N MET A 207 5.79 -7.52 -10.12
CA MET A 207 5.82 -6.23 -9.39
C MET A 207 5.58 -6.39 -7.90
N GLY A 208 4.52 -7.10 -7.50
CA GLY A 208 4.24 -7.36 -6.09
C GLY A 208 5.41 -8.03 -5.36
N LYS A 209 6.11 -8.98 -6.00
CA LYS A 209 7.29 -9.66 -5.43
C LYS A 209 8.50 -8.74 -5.35
N ILE A 210 8.71 -7.88 -6.35
CA ILE A 210 9.81 -6.90 -6.36
C ILE A 210 9.65 -5.92 -5.20
N TYR A 211 8.44 -5.42 -4.92
CA TYR A 211 8.22 -4.54 -3.77
C TYR A 211 8.24 -5.29 -2.43
N ALA A 212 7.74 -6.52 -2.38
CA ALA A 212 7.81 -7.35 -1.17
C ALA A 212 9.24 -7.79 -0.80
N GLY A 213 10.11 -7.93 -1.80
CA GLY A 213 11.53 -8.27 -1.65
C GLY A 213 12.45 -7.07 -1.40
N SER A 214 11.94 -5.83 -1.49
CA SER A 214 12.75 -4.64 -1.25
C SER A 214 13.14 -4.53 0.24
N TYR A 215 14.33 -3.99 0.50
CA TYR A 215 14.78 -3.69 1.86
C TYR A 215 14.07 -2.46 2.43
N LEU A 216 13.77 -1.50 1.55
CA LEU A 216 13.01 -0.29 1.81
C LEU A 216 12.36 0.14 0.50
N THR A 217 11.15 0.69 0.57
CA THR A 217 10.54 1.40 -0.56
C THR A 217 10.49 2.89 -0.26
N ILE A 218 11.03 3.71 -1.15
CA ILE A 218 10.87 5.16 -1.15
C ILE A 218 9.59 5.49 -1.92
N ILE A 219 8.67 6.20 -1.29
CA ILE A 219 7.46 6.71 -1.92
C ILE A 219 7.61 8.22 -2.10
N ALA A 220 7.62 8.66 -3.35
CA ALA A 220 7.72 10.05 -3.75
C ALA A 220 6.32 10.58 -4.10
N ALA A 221 5.62 11.16 -3.11
CA ALA A 221 4.25 11.63 -3.27
C ALA A 221 4.11 13.17 -3.33
N GLU A 222 5.24 13.88 -3.55
CA GLU A 222 5.30 15.35 -3.60
C GLU A 222 4.86 15.95 -4.94
N SER A 223 4.94 15.18 -6.02
CA SER A 223 4.71 15.68 -7.38
C SER A 223 3.84 14.75 -8.20
N ASN A 224 3.21 15.37 -9.21
CA ASN A 224 2.39 14.67 -10.19
C ASN A 224 3.23 14.01 -11.32
N ASP A 225 4.55 14.22 -11.30
CA ASP A 225 5.51 13.66 -12.24
C ASP A 225 6.89 13.40 -11.59
N ALA A 226 7.85 12.96 -12.41
CA ALA A 226 9.20 12.59 -12.00
C ALA A 226 10.15 13.79 -11.76
N SER A 227 9.63 15.02 -11.82
CA SER A 227 10.42 16.25 -11.66
C SER A 227 10.43 16.78 -10.22
N GLY A 228 9.59 16.21 -9.35
CA GLY A 228 9.52 16.63 -7.96
C GLY A 228 10.78 16.26 -7.16
N PRO A 229 11.20 17.12 -6.23
CA PRO A 229 12.28 16.79 -5.32
C PRO A 229 11.83 15.75 -4.29
N LEU A 230 12.72 14.83 -3.92
CA LEU A 230 12.64 14.25 -2.58
C LEU A 230 13.31 15.29 -1.68
N TYR A 231 12.59 15.91 -0.74
CA TYR A 231 13.12 16.98 0.12
C TYR A 231 14.18 16.46 1.12
N ILE A 232 15.28 15.93 0.59
CA ILE A 232 16.40 15.31 1.31
C ILE A 232 17.33 16.36 1.93
N ALA A 233 17.34 17.57 1.37
CA ALA A 233 17.98 18.74 1.95
C ALA A 233 17.02 19.45 2.94
N ASN A 234 17.56 19.96 4.04
CA ASN A 234 16.83 20.65 5.12
C ASN A 234 16.25 22.00 4.64
N ASN A 235 15.27 21.99 3.75
CA ASN A 235 14.56 23.18 3.30
C ASN A 235 13.25 23.32 4.07
N ARG A 236 13.35 23.92 5.25
CA ARG A 236 12.24 24.14 6.20
C ARG A 236 11.09 24.98 5.65
N SER A 237 11.30 25.71 4.55
CA SER A 237 10.34 26.72 4.07
C SER A 237 9.00 26.16 3.61
N LYS A 238 8.89 24.84 3.40
CA LYS A 238 7.66 24.17 2.93
C LYS A 238 6.98 23.26 3.94
N ARG A 239 7.46 23.17 5.19
CA ARG A 239 6.87 22.23 6.15
C ARG A 239 5.49 22.67 6.61
N VAL A 240 4.58 21.71 6.63
CA VAL A 240 3.24 21.87 7.17
C VAL A 240 3.27 22.17 8.66
N ASP A 241 2.59 23.24 9.05
CA ASP A 241 2.22 23.49 10.44
C ASP A 241 0.99 22.64 10.80
N TYR A 242 1.19 21.63 11.64
CA TYR A 242 0.13 20.71 12.03
C TYR A 242 -0.87 21.32 13.00
N ASP A 243 -0.47 22.30 13.82
CA ASP A 243 -1.40 22.90 14.79
C ASP A 243 -2.53 23.63 14.05
N SER A 244 -2.19 24.35 12.97
CA SER A 244 -3.16 25.04 12.12
C SER A 244 -3.97 24.10 11.23
N GLN A 245 -3.39 23.02 10.70
CA GLN A 245 -4.12 22.09 9.83
C GLN A 245 -5.00 21.10 10.59
N ILE A 246 -4.56 20.63 11.76
CA ILE A 246 -5.31 19.71 12.60
C ILE A 246 -6.31 20.47 13.49
N GLY A 247 -6.16 21.78 13.65
CA GLY A 247 -7.02 22.58 14.51
C GLY A 247 -6.85 22.26 16.00
N LYS A 248 -5.70 21.72 16.38
CA LYS A 248 -5.36 21.31 17.75
C LYS A 248 -4.12 22.06 18.21
N SER A 249 -4.13 22.55 19.45
CA SER A 249 -2.99 23.24 20.06
C SER A 249 -1.83 22.32 20.48
N ASN A 250 -2.02 20.99 20.35
CA ASN A 250 -0.99 19.97 20.55
C ASN A 250 -1.49 18.61 20.00
N PRO A 251 -1.33 18.34 18.69
CA PRO A 251 -1.82 17.11 18.09
C PRO A 251 -1.01 15.90 18.57
N SER A 252 -1.70 14.78 18.85
CA SER A 252 -1.01 13.52 19.13
C SER A 252 -0.33 13.00 17.85
N GLY A 253 0.69 12.13 17.96
CA GLY A 253 1.28 11.53 16.75
C GLY A 253 0.29 10.67 15.99
N THR A 254 -0.71 10.09 16.67
CA THR A 254 -1.81 9.42 15.98
C THR A 254 -2.59 10.39 15.11
N ASP A 255 -2.88 11.60 15.60
CA ASP A 255 -3.54 12.64 14.79
C ASP A 255 -2.70 13.01 13.57
N ILE A 256 -1.38 13.19 13.75
CA ILE A 256 -0.46 13.54 12.65
C ILE A 256 -0.42 12.44 11.60
N LEU A 257 -0.30 11.17 12.00
CA LEU A 257 -0.21 10.03 11.08
C LEU A 257 -1.53 9.77 10.34
N VAL A 258 -2.68 9.94 11.01
CA VAL A 258 -4.00 9.88 10.36
C VAL A 258 -4.13 11.01 9.34
N HIS A 259 -3.78 12.25 9.71
CA HIS A 259 -3.79 13.38 8.79
C HIS A 259 -2.91 13.13 7.57
N HIS A 260 -1.68 12.63 7.77
CA HIS A 260 -0.78 12.24 6.69
C HIS A 260 -1.34 11.19 5.76
N THR A 261 -2.09 10.23 6.28
CA THR A 261 -2.79 9.25 5.44
C THR A 261 -3.80 9.93 4.56
N CYS A 262 -4.65 10.78 5.15
CA CYS A 262 -5.68 11.50 4.42
C CYS A 262 -5.05 12.33 3.30
N ARG A 263 -3.96 13.03 3.60
CA ARG A 263 -3.18 13.81 2.63
C ARG A 263 -2.59 12.93 1.53
N LEU A 264 -2.00 11.78 1.88
CA LEU A 264 -1.46 10.83 0.88
C LEU A 264 -2.54 10.41 -0.12
N MET A 265 -3.77 10.16 0.35
CA MET A 265 -4.89 9.76 -0.51
C MET A 265 -5.30 10.82 -1.53
N LEU A 266 -4.96 12.09 -1.29
CA LEU A 266 -5.22 13.20 -2.20
C LEU A 266 -4.10 13.42 -3.22
N THR A 267 -2.97 12.69 -3.11
CA THR A 267 -1.84 12.85 -4.02
C THR A 267 -2.10 12.16 -5.36
N ALA A 268 -1.52 12.70 -6.43
CA ALA A 268 -1.52 12.04 -7.74
C ALA A 268 -0.76 10.70 -7.73
N TRP A 269 0.09 10.46 -6.73
CA TRP A 269 0.71 9.17 -6.52
C TRP A 269 -0.33 8.12 -6.10
N TYR A 270 -1.19 8.44 -5.13
CA TYR A 270 -2.20 7.50 -4.62
C TYR A 270 -3.29 7.17 -5.66
N SER A 271 -3.58 8.12 -6.55
CA SER A 271 -4.58 7.93 -7.60
C SER A 271 -4.17 6.89 -8.64
N ARG A 272 -2.89 6.50 -8.77
CA ARG A 272 -2.45 5.52 -9.77
C ARG A 272 -2.68 4.08 -9.32
N ALA A 273 -3.30 3.25 -10.17
CA ALA A 273 -3.65 1.88 -9.80
C ALA A 273 -2.46 1.01 -9.38
N TRP A 274 -1.33 1.13 -10.10
CA TRP A 274 -0.10 0.37 -9.80
C TRP A 274 0.44 0.66 -8.39
N THR A 275 0.28 1.88 -7.87
CA THR A 275 0.88 2.27 -6.58
C THR A 275 0.24 1.55 -5.40
N LEU A 276 -0.96 0.97 -5.55
CA LEU A 276 -1.55 0.12 -4.53
C LEU A 276 -0.68 -1.10 -4.24
N GLN A 277 -0.20 -1.80 -5.28
CA GLN A 277 0.70 -2.94 -5.11
C GLN A 277 2.05 -2.49 -4.54
N GLU A 278 2.61 -1.42 -5.10
CA GLU A 278 3.88 -0.83 -4.65
C GLU A 278 3.83 -0.53 -3.15
N TYR A 279 2.71 -0.01 -2.67
CA TYR A 279 2.51 0.33 -1.27
C TYR A 279 2.25 -0.87 -0.37
N LEU A 280 1.29 -1.72 -0.73
CA LEU A 280 0.82 -2.80 0.14
C LEU A 280 1.84 -3.94 0.25
N PHE A 281 2.54 -4.29 -0.82
CA PHE A 281 3.55 -5.35 -0.78
C PHE A 281 4.84 -4.90 -0.07
N SER A 282 5.11 -3.59 0.00
CA SER A 282 6.32 -3.07 0.66
C SER A 282 6.30 -3.24 2.18
N LYS A 283 7.25 -4.02 2.71
CA LYS A 283 7.40 -4.28 4.16
C LYS A 283 7.83 -3.07 4.98
N ARG A 284 8.63 -2.20 4.35
CA ARG A 284 9.16 -0.96 4.94
C ARG A 284 9.06 0.14 3.90
N LYS A 285 8.56 1.28 4.34
CA LYS A 285 8.26 2.42 3.48
C LYS A 285 8.76 3.69 4.14
N VAL A 286 9.38 4.54 3.33
CA VAL A 286 9.58 5.95 3.67
C VAL A 286 8.77 6.78 2.68
N VAL A 287 7.86 7.60 3.21
CA VAL A 287 6.94 8.42 2.41
C VAL A 287 7.38 9.87 2.50
N PHE A 288 7.79 10.42 1.36
CA PHE A 288 8.02 11.85 1.17
C PHE A 288 6.73 12.48 0.66
N GLN A 289 6.12 13.34 1.47
CA GLN A 289 4.89 14.05 1.14
C GLN A 289 4.76 15.36 1.92
N ASP A 290 4.17 16.38 1.31
CA ASP A 290 3.90 17.68 1.93
C ASP A 290 5.12 18.31 2.66
N GLY A 291 6.32 18.10 2.12
CA GLY A 291 7.59 18.56 2.70
C GLY A 291 8.05 17.82 3.95
N THR A 292 7.46 16.64 4.24
CA THR A 292 7.75 15.82 5.42
C THR A 292 8.18 14.40 5.05
N VAL A 293 8.82 13.73 6.00
CA VAL A 293 9.27 12.35 5.86
C VAL A 293 8.60 11.47 6.90
N ASN A 294 7.94 10.40 6.44
CA ASN A 294 7.21 9.46 7.30
C ASN A 294 7.72 8.05 7.11
N TRP A 295 7.82 7.29 8.19
CA TRP A 295 8.16 5.88 8.17
C TRP A 295 6.93 5.02 8.42
N GLU A 296 6.88 3.91 7.70
CA GLU A 296 5.90 2.86 7.94
C GLU A 296 6.51 1.49 7.72
N CYS A 297 6.29 0.58 8.67
CA CYS A 297 6.59 -0.84 8.50
C CYS A 297 5.41 -1.70 8.97
N GLY A 298 5.51 -3.03 8.91
CA GLY A 298 4.42 -3.91 9.35
C GLY A 298 4.03 -3.81 10.83
N ILE A 299 4.84 -3.15 11.68
CA ILE A 299 4.61 -3.11 13.14
C ILE A 299 4.41 -1.69 13.66
N SER A 300 5.18 -0.73 13.14
CA SER A 300 5.21 0.64 13.65
C SER A 300 5.18 1.64 12.52
N ALA A 301 4.78 2.86 12.86
CA ALA A 301 4.86 4.00 11.98
C ALA A 301 5.35 5.23 12.75
N TRP A 302 6.16 6.04 12.09
CA TRP A 302 6.84 7.18 12.69
C TRP A 302 6.78 8.43 11.82
N HIS A 303 6.68 9.58 12.47
CA HIS A 303 6.71 10.90 11.83
C HIS A 303 8.08 11.57 12.06
N GLU A 304 8.53 12.42 11.14
CA GLU A 304 9.81 13.14 11.26
C GLU A 304 10.01 13.98 12.54
N THR A 305 8.93 14.37 13.22
CA THR A 305 8.99 15.13 14.50
C THR A 305 9.07 14.23 15.74
N GLN A 306 8.94 12.92 15.58
CA GLN A 306 9.07 11.95 16.69
C GLN A 306 10.54 11.60 16.89
N GLN A 307 10.99 11.65 18.15
CA GLN A 307 12.35 11.25 18.51
C GLN A 307 12.42 9.74 18.75
N VAL A 308 12.48 9.00 17.64
CA VAL A 308 12.64 7.54 17.68
C VAL A 308 14.12 7.21 17.81
N SER A 309 14.51 6.64 18.95
CA SER A 309 15.86 6.15 19.19
C SER A 309 15.82 4.78 19.86
N MET A 310 16.93 4.05 19.78
CA MET A 310 17.08 2.75 20.45
C MET A 310 16.87 2.82 21.97
N GLU A 311 17.05 3.99 22.57
CA GLU A 311 16.93 4.22 24.02
C GLU A 311 15.54 4.72 24.43
N THR A 312 14.82 5.38 23.53
CA THR A 312 13.52 6.02 23.83
C THR A 312 12.32 5.12 23.57
N VAL A 313 12.40 4.17 22.65
CA VAL A 313 11.32 3.20 22.44
C VAL A 313 11.45 2.11 23.49
N PRO A 314 10.52 1.99 24.46
CA PRO A 314 10.54 0.90 25.42
C PRO A 314 10.60 -0.41 24.65
N GLU A 315 11.40 -1.39 25.08
CA GLU A 315 11.19 -2.77 24.64
C GLU A 315 9.69 -3.03 24.78
N LEU A 316 9.03 -3.28 23.64
CA LEU A 316 7.61 -3.56 23.61
C LEU A 316 7.41 -4.87 24.39
N LYS A 317 7.24 -4.74 25.71
CA LYS A 317 7.01 -5.84 26.64
C LYS A 317 5.84 -6.63 26.08
N SER A 318 6.04 -7.93 26.00
CA SER A 318 5.22 -8.90 25.25
C SER A 318 3.82 -9.13 25.83
N GLU A 319 3.19 -8.11 26.41
CA GLU A 319 1.97 -8.30 27.19
C GLU A 319 0.95 -7.22 26.83
N HIS A 320 -0.08 -7.65 26.10
CA HIS A 320 -1.42 -7.04 25.97
C HIS A 320 -1.71 -5.97 24.91
N ASN A 321 -0.76 -5.53 24.08
CA ASN A 321 -1.07 -4.70 22.90
C ASN A 321 -1.15 -5.51 21.60
N HIS A 322 -1.86 -6.64 21.62
CA HIS A 322 -2.50 -7.16 20.42
C HIS A 322 -3.68 -6.23 20.10
N ALA A 323 -3.40 -5.07 19.51
CA ALA A 323 -4.41 -4.30 18.82
C ALA A 323 -4.90 -5.15 17.63
N ARG A 324 -5.88 -6.02 17.88
CA ARG A 324 -6.70 -6.77 16.92
C ARG A 324 -6.05 -7.04 15.55
N ALA A 325 -4.87 -7.65 15.54
CA ALA A 325 -4.53 -8.54 14.45
C ALA A 325 -5.58 -9.66 14.51
N SER A 326 -6.52 -9.63 13.56
CA SER A 326 -7.66 -10.55 13.45
C SER A 326 -7.28 -11.96 13.90
N SER A 327 -7.96 -12.50 14.91
CA SER A 327 -7.66 -13.76 15.59
C SER A 327 -7.84 -15.03 14.74
N ILE A 328 -7.47 -15.02 13.46
CA ILE A 328 -7.52 -16.20 12.58
C ILE A 328 -6.09 -16.54 12.21
N ALA A 329 -5.70 -17.80 12.48
CA ALA A 329 -4.37 -18.36 12.24
C ALA A 329 -3.68 -17.75 11.01
N HIS A 330 -2.77 -16.80 11.25
CA HIS A 330 -1.98 -16.17 10.21
C HIS A 330 -0.87 -17.14 9.79
N LEU A 331 -0.99 -17.74 8.62
CA LEU A 331 0.21 -18.20 7.92
C LEU A 331 0.92 -16.94 7.43
N LYS A 332 2.05 -16.60 8.06
CA LYS A 332 2.94 -15.55 7.58
C LYS A 332 3.38 -15.92 6.17
N ASP A 333 2.85 -15.23 5.16
CA ASP A 333 3.45 -15.30 3.84
C ASP A 333 4.63 -14.32 3.80
N ASP A 334 5.78 -14.80 4.28
CA ASP A 334 7.05 -14.06 4.30
C ASP A 334 7.43 -13.50 2.91
N SER A 335 6.79 -13.98 1.84
CA SER A 335 7.02 -13.55 0.46
C SER A 335 6.28 -12.26 0.04
N THR A 336 5.24 -11.80 0.75
CA THR A 336 4.37 -10.70 0.25
C THR A 336 4.24 -9.45 1.13
N GLY A 337 4.87 -9.37 2.31
CA GLY A 337 4.77 -8.18 3.17
C GLY A 337 3.37 -7.83 3.68
N LEU A 338 2.38 -8.64 3.31
CA LEU A 338 0.98 -8.59 3.71
C LEU A 338 0.66 -9.86 4.50
N ASP A 339 0.11 -9.71 5.70
CA ASP A 339 -0.37 -10.84 6.50
C ASP A 339 -1.74 -11.29 6.00
N PHE A 340 -1.78 -12.08 4.93
CA PHE A 340 -3.03 -12.63 4.45
C PHE A 340 -3.54 -13.81 5.29
N PRO A 341 -4.87 -13.93 5.45
CA PRO A 341 -5.45 -15.06 6.16
C PRO A 341 -5.26 -16.33 5.33
N SER A 342 -5.11 -17.48 6.02
CA SER A 342 -5.05 -18.79 5.37
C SER A 342 -6.41 -19.29 4.85
N TRP A 343 -7.44 -18.46 4.92
CA TRP A 343 -8.81 -18.77 4.54
C TRP A 343 -9.33 -17.70 3.56
N PRO A 344 -10.31 -18.06 2.70
CA PRO A 344 -10.88 -17.14 1.73
C PRO A 344 -11.68 -16.00 2.36
N ASP A 345 -11.00 -14.91 2.73
CA ASP A 345 -11.59 -13.73 3.38
C ASP A 345 -12.23 -12.77 2.37
N MET A 346 -13.56 -12.88 2.22
CA MET A 346 -14.34 -12.01 1.35
C MET A 346 -14.34 -10.54 1.77
N SER A 347 -14.22 -10.24 3.06
CA SER A 347 -14.13 -8.85 3.54
C SER A 347 -12.83 -8.19 3.08
N ARG A 348 -11.73 -8.96 3.09
CA ARG A 348 -10.43 -8.49 2.60
C ARG A 348 -10.39 -8.36 1.08
N TYR A 349 -10.92 -9.35 0.37
CA TYR A 349 -11.08 -9.26 -1.09
C TYR A 349 -11.86 -8.00 -1.48
N ALA A 350 -13.04 -7.80 -0.86
CA ALA A 350 -13.88 -6.62 -1.04
C ALA A 350 -13.11 -5.32 -0.83
N ARG A 351 -12.37 -5.21 0.27
CA ARG A 351 -11.57 -4.03 0.60
C ARG A 351 -10.49 -3.75 -0.45
N LEU A 352 -9.75 -4.77 -0.89
CA LEU A 352 -8.69 -4.61 -1.89
C LEU A 352 -9.24 -4.12 -3.22
N VAL A 353 -10.34 -4.72 -3.68
CA VAL A 353 -11.02 -4.33 -4.91
C VAL A 353 -11.58 -2.92 -4.80
N SER A 354 -12.30 -2.57 -3.72
CA SER A 354 -12.85 -1.22 -3.53
C SER A 354 -11.76 -0.15 -3.51
N LEU A 355 -10.62 -0.41 -2.84
CA LEU A 355 -9.48 0.51 -2.86
C LEU A 355 -8.91 0.63 -4.27
N PHE A 356 -8.70 -0.48 -4.97
CA PHE A 356 -8.09 -0.47 -6.30
C PHE A 356 -8.96 0.20 -7.36
N ASN A 357 -10.27 -0.06 -7.35
CA ASN A 357 -11.15 0.27 -8.46
C ASN A 357 -11.42 1.77 -8.65
N VAL A 358 -11.15 2.58 -7.62
CA VAL A 358 -11.21 4.05 -7.66
C VAL A 358 -9.94 4.70 -8.25
N ARG A 359 -8.91 3.90 -8.57
CA ARG A 359 -7.63 4.39 -9.09
C ARG A 359 -7.58 4.44 -10.60
N GLU A 360 -6.77 5.36 -11.11
CA GLU A 360 -6.50 5.63 -12.51
C GLU A 360 -5.48 4.64 -13.10
N LEU A 361 -5.81 4.11 -14.27
CA LEU A 361 -4.91 3.33 -15.11
C LEU A 361 -4.55 4.15 -16.34
N SER A 362 -3.26 4.13 -16.73
CA SER A 362 -2.84 4.72 -18.01
C SER A 362 -3.43 3.97 -19.20
N PHE A 363 -3.57 2.65 -19.07
CA PHE A 363 -4.20 1.77 -20.04
C PHE A 363 -5.26 0.94 -19.31
N PRO A 364 -6.56 1.20 -19.51
CA PRO A 364 -7.63 0.52 -18.80
C PRO A 364 -7.61 -1.01 -18.95
N GLU A 365 -7.04 -1.52 -20.05
CA GLU A 365 -6.82 -2.94 -20.31
C GLU A 365 -5.85 -3.61 -19.31
N ASP A 366 -4.93 -2.85 -18.69
CA ASP A 366 -3.94 -3.38 -17.74
C ASP A 366 -4.55 -3.67 -16.35
N VAL A 367 -5.88 -3.57 -16.17
CA VAL A 367 -6.55 -3.64 -14.86
C VAL A 367 -6.25 -4.91 -14.07
N LEU A 368 -6.22 -6.07 -14.72
CA LEU A 368 -5.94 -7.34 -14.05
C LEU A 368 -4.44 -7.52 -13.79
N ASP A 369 -3.58 -7.04 -14.69
CA ASP A 369 -2.13 -7.05 -14.52
C ASP A 369 -1.72 -6.14 -13.34
N ALA A 370 -2.28 -4.94 -13.29
CA ALA A 370 -2.13 -3.99 -12.20
C ALA A 370 -2.75 -4.48 -10.88
N PHE A 371 -3.52 -5.56 -10.88
CA PHE A 371 -4.04 -6.24 -9.69
C PHE A 371 -3.42 -7.65 -9.48
N ALA A 372 -2.52 -8.11 -10.36
CA ALA A 372 -2.06 -9.49 -10.45
C ALA A 372 -1.34 -9.98 -9.18
N GLY A 373 -0.61 -9.11 -8.48
CA GLY A 373 0.02 -9.46 -7.20
C GLY A 373 -1.02 -9.92 -6.17
N PHE A 374 -2.16 -9.22 -6.08
CA PHE A 374 -3.26 -9.62 -5.21
C PHE A 374 -3.96 -10.87 -5.73
N LEU A 375 -4.20 -10.98 -7.04
CA LEU A 375 -4.83 -12.16 -7.64
C LEU A 375 -4.03 -13.43 -7.41
N SER A 376 -2.70 -13.37 -7.52
CA SER A 376 -1.81 -14.52 -7.28
C SER A 376 -1.94 -15.02 -5.84
N HIS A 377 -2.03 -14.10 -4.89
CA HIS A 377 -2.26 -14.45 -3.50
C HIS A 377 -3.68 -15.00 -3.28
N LEU A 378 -4.71 -14.27 -3.71
CA LEU A 378 -6.11 -14.64 -3.53
C LEU A 378 -6.40 -16.01 -4.17
N SER A 379 -5.85 -16.30 -5.34
CA SER A 379 -6.05 -17.59 -6.03
C SER A 379 -5.52 -18.79 -5.25
N ARG A 380 -4.59 -18.59 -4.30
CA ARG A 380 -4.09 -19.67 -3.42
C ARG A 380 -5.06 -19.99 -2.29
N VAL A 381 -5.81 -18.99 -1.80
CA VAL A 381 -6.70 -19.13 -0.64
C VAL A 381 -8.17 -19.29 -1.03
N PHE A 382 -8.57 -18.88 -2.24
CA PHE A 382 -9.90 -19.10 -2.81
C PHE A 382 -9.90 -20.35 -3.69
N PRO A 383 -10.52 -21.48 -3.26
CA PRO A 383 -10.70 -22.66 -4.09
C PRO A 383 -11.31 -22.35 -5.45
N GLY A 384 -10.80 -23.02 -6.50
CA GLY A 384 -11.20 -22.73 -7.88
C GLY A 384 -10.58 -21.45 -8.48
N GLY A 385 -9.82 -20.69 -7.68
CA GLY A 385 -9.10 -19.51 -8.14
C GLY A 385 -9.99 -18.30 -8.40
N ILE A 386 -9.47 -17.35 -9.18
CA ILE A 386 -10.13 -16.10 -9.53
C ILE A 386 -10.37 -16.04 -11.05
N ILE A 387 -11.61 -15.79 -11.46
CA ILE A 387 -12.04 -15.70 -12.87
C ILE A 387 -12.29 -14.23 -13.20
N SER A 388 -11.43 -13.64 -14.04
CA SER A 388 -11.51 -12.23 -14.46
C SER A 388 -11.70 -11.25 -13.29
N GLY A 389 -11.02 -11.49 -12.16
CA GLY A 389 -11.11 -10.69 -10.95
C GLY A 389 -12.17 -11.13 -9.94
N ILE A 390 -13.04 -12.11 -10.26
CA ILE A 390 -14.12 -12.60 -9.39
C ILE A 390 -13.76 -13.98 -8.79
N PRO A 391 -13.86 -14.20 -7.47
CA PRO A 391 -13.57 -15.51 -6.88
C PRO A 391 -14.54 -16.60 -7.34
N ALA A 392 -14.02 -17.74 -7.81
CA ALA A 392 -14.82 -18.84 -8.29
C ALA A 392 -15.70 -19.42 -7.18
N MET A 393 -15.14 -19.74 -6.01
CA MET A 393 -15.87 -20.42 -4.93
C MET A 393 -17.20 -19.77 -4.50
N CYS A 394 -17.34 -18.46 -4.69
CA CYS A 394 -18.53 -17.69 -4.33
C CYS A 394 -18.92 -16.76 -5.49
N PHE A 395 -18.78 -17.26 -6.73
CA PHE A 395 -18.95 -16.48 -7.95
C PHE A 395 -20.31 -15.79 -8.01
N ASP A 396 -21.38 -16.52 -7.70
CA ASP A 396 -22.75 -16.03 -7.63
C ASP A 396 -22.90 -14.81 -6.70
N ALA A 397 -22.40 -14.90 -5.47
CA ALA A 397 -22.45 -13.79 -4.52
C ALA A 397 -21.47 -12.66 -4.91
N ALA A 398 -20.33 -13.01 -5.48
CA ALA A 398 -19.33 -12.06 -5.94
C ALA A 398 -19.78 -11.28 -7.19
N LEU A 399 -20.80 -11.73 -7.92
CA LEU A 399 -21.47 -10.96 -8.98
C LEU A 399 -22.42 -9.87 -8.45
N LEU A 400 -22.78 -9.89 -7.17
CA LEU A 400 -23.74 -8.95 -6.57
C LEU A 400 -23.12 -7.59 -6.16
N TRP A 401 -21.96 -7.25 -6.73
CA TRP A 401 -21.37 -5.92 -6.49
C TRP A 401 -22.28 -4.83 -7.07
N GLN A 402 -22.32 -3.69 -6.40
CA GLN A 402 -23.11 -2.55 -6.83
C GLN A 402 -22.23 -1.31 -6.93
N PRO A 403 -22.49 -0.40 -7.88
CA PRO A 403 -21.87 0.93 -7.86
C PRO A 403 -22.45 1.77 -6.70
N TYR A 404 -21.61 2.51 -5.97
CA TYR A 404 -22.10 3.62 -5.13
C TYR A 404 -22.52 4.83 -5.98
N ARG A 405 -21.83 5.04 -7.11
CA ARG A 405 -22.10 6.10 -8.09
C ARG A 405 -21.92 5.56 -9.49
N ALA A 406 -22.46 6.24 -10.50
CA ALA A 406 -22.27 5.85 -11.89
C ALA A 406 -20.78 5.57 -12.19
N MET A 407 -20.51 4.39 -12.77
CA MET A 407 -19.16 3.93 -13.09
C MET A 407 -18.89 4.00 -14.58
N ASP A 408 -17.63 4.24 -14.91
CA ASP A 408 -17.17 4.31 -16.29
C ASP A 408 -16.76 2.94 -16.80
N ARG A 409 -17.26 2.59 -17.99
CA ARG A 409 -16.83 1.36 -18.67
C ARG A 409 -15.38 1.51 -19.10
N ARG A 410 -14.50 0.61 -18.65
CA ARG A 410 -13.11 0.55 -19.15
C ARG A 410 -13.10 0.19 -20.63
N LYS A 411 -12.47 1.04 -21.43
CA LYS A 411 -12.30 0.84 -22.87
C LYS A 411 -10.81 0.75 -23.17
N PRO A 412 -10.35 -0.28 -23.90
CA PRO A 412 -8.94 -0.42 -24.22
C PRO A 412 -8.46 0.73 -25.11
N ILE A 413 -7.19 1.12 -24.94
CA ILE A 413 -6.57 2.24 -25.67
C ILE A 413 -5.49 1.75 -26.64
N LYS A 414 -4.64 0.81 -26.22
CA LYS A 414 -3.53 0.25 -27.01
C LYS A 414 -3.95 -0.95 -27.84
N MET A 415 -4.83 -1.78 -27.28
CA MET A 415 -5.26 -3.03 -27.89
C MET A 415 -6.61 -2.85 -28.58
N SER A 416 -6.90 -3.71 -29.57
CA SER A 416 -8.23 -3.72 -30.16
C SER A 416 -9.26 -4.13 -29.11
N ALA A 417 -10.50 -3.67 -29.28
CA ALA A 417 -11.57 -4.01 -28.35
C ALA A 417 -11.85 -5.52 -28.27
N SER A 418 -11.51 -6.30 -29.30
CA SER A 418 -11.63 -7.76 -29.32
C SER A 418 -10.50 -8.47 -28.58
N ASP A 419 -9.30 -7.87 -28.52
CA ASP A 419 -8.12 -8.52 -27.93
C ASP A 419 -7.99 -8.24 -26.43
N ALA A 420 -8.63 -7.17 -25.93
CA ALA A 420 -8.62 -6.76 -24.53
C ALA A 420 -10.05 -6.66 -23.96
N VAL A 421 -10.89 -7.66 -24.25
CA VAL A 421 -12.27 -7.69 -23.75
C VAL A 421 -12.26 -7.92 -22.24
N LEU A 422 -12.56 -6.86 -21.49
CA LEU A 422 -12.89 -6.98 -20.08
C LEU A 422 -14.36 -7.42 -19.95
N PRO A 423 -14.73 -8.39 -19.10
CA PRO A 423 -16.14 -8.78 -18.97
C PRO A 423 -17.00 -7.67 -18.35
N SER A 424 -18.26 -7.56 -18.78
CA SER A 424 -19.22 -6.57 -18.21
C SER A 424 -19.75 -6.96 -16.83
N TRP A 425 -19.76 -8.26 -16.52
CA TRP A 425 -20.20 -8.79 -15.24
C TRP A 425 -19.12 -8.70 -14.14
N SER A 426 -17.86 -8.46 -14.51
CA SER A 426 -16.77 -8.28 -13.54
C SER A 426 -16.54 -6.80 -13.22
N TRP A 427 -16.22 -6.51 -11.96
CA TRP A 427 -15.74 -5.19 -11.54
C TRP A 427 -14.52 -4.72 -12.35
N ALA A 428 -13.70 -5.65 -12.84
CA ALA A 428 -12.52 -5.35 -13.65
C ALA A 428 -12.87 -4.58 -14.93
N GLY A 429 -14.11 -4.70 -15.41
CA GLY A 429 -14.60 -3.94 -16.56
C GLY A 429 -15.04 -2.50 -16.28
N TRP A 430 -15.06 -2.04 -15.02
CA TRP A 430 -15.69 -0.77 -14.61
C TRP A 430 -14.85 0.04 -13.62
N ALA A 431 -14.59 1.31 -13.90
CA ALA A 431 -13.86 2.21 -13.02
C ALA A 431 -14.82 3.04 -12.14
N GLY A 432 -14.50 3.13 -10.84
CA GLY A 432 -15.27 3.90 -9.87
C GLY A 432 -15.49 3.19 -8.53
N THR A 433 -16.33 3.81 -7.70
CA THR A 433 -16.55 3.38 -6.31
C THR A 433 -17.54 2.21 -6.24
N LEU A 434 -17.06 1.08 -5.71
CA LEU A 434 -17.84 -0.17 -5.56
C LEU A 434 -18.39 -0.30 -4.15
N ASN A 435 -19.70 -0.54 -4.04
CA ASN A 435 -20.35 -1.12 -2.87
C ASN A 435 -20.11 -2.63 -2.87
N SER A 436 -19.29 -3.05 -1.89
CA SER A 436 -18.91 -4.44 -1.66
C SER A 436 -19.55 -5.02 -0.39
N GLU A 437 -20.57 -4.38 0.18
CA GLU A 437 -21.29 -4.88 1.36
C GLU A 437 -21.96 -6.23 1.08
N SER A 438 -22.56 -6.39 -0.10
CA SER A 438 -23.13 -7.68 -0.55
C SER A 438 -22.10 -8.82 -0.51
N TRP A 439 -20.82 -8.53 -0.75
CA TRP A 439 -19.74 -9.53 -0.70
C TRP A 439 -19.38 -9.93 0.73
N ARG A 440 -19.55 -9.04 1.72
CA ARG A 440 -19.35 -9.39 3.13
C ARG A 440 -20.36 -10.45 3.58
N SER A 441 -21.61 -10.36 3.11
CA SER A 441 -22.64 -11.37 3.35
C SER A 441 -22.31 -12.73 2.72
N ALA A 442 -21.43 -12.77 1.71
CA ALA A 442 -20.96 -14.02 1.11
C ALA A 442 -19.96 -14.77 1.99
N ALA A 443 -19.32 -14.11 2.98
CA ALA A 443 -18.41 -14.78 3.90
C ALA A 443 -19.10 -15.95 4.64
N ASN A 444 -20.41 -15.82 4.92
CA ASN A 444 -21.23 -16.86 5.52
C ASN A 444 -21.38 -18.13 4.65
N TYR A 445 -21.18 -18.06 3.33
CA TYR A 445 -21.14 -19.26 2.47
C TYR A 445 -19.98 -20.18 2.85
N LEU A 446 -18.93 -19.62 3.47
CA LEU A 446 -17.66 -20.29 3.72
C LEU A 446 -17.60 -20.94 5.11
N PHE A 447 -18.54 -20.57 5.99
CA PHE A 447 -18.63 -21.09 7.36
C PHE A 447 -19.68 -22.21 7.44
N GLU A 448 -19.35 -23.38 6.89
CA GLU A 448 -20.04 -24.64 7.20
C GLU A 448 -19.32 -25.37 8.34
N GLY A 449 -19.43 -24.87 9.57
CA GLY A 449 -18.87 -25.53 10.75
C GLY A 449 -19.36 -24.95 12.07
N GLU A 450 -19.75 -25.81 13.00
CA GLU A 450 -20.05 -25.47 14.40
C GLU A 450 -18.74 -25.16 15.14
N GLU A 451 -18.24 -23.93 15.08
CA GLU A 451 -17.39 -23.30 16.12
C GLU A 451 -16.96 -21.90 15.66
N THR A 452 -17.65 -20.86 16.12
CA THR A 452 -17.38 -19.45 15.79
C THR A 452 -16.81 -18.71 17.01
N TYR A 453 -15.58 -18.21 16.88
CA TYR A 453 -14.96 -17.28 17.84
C TYR A 453 -14.79 -15.85 17.31
N LEU A 454 -15.41 -15.47 16.20
CA LEU A 454 -15.34 -14.09 15.69
C LEU A 454 -16.73 -13.55 15.30
N SER A 455 -17.16 -12.56 16.10
CA SER A 455 -18.35 -11.68 15.97
C SER A 455 -19.72 -12.37 15.83
N PRO A 456 -20.47 -12.52 16.94
CA PRO A 456 -21.90 -12.79 16.88
C PRO A 456 -22.64 -11.46 16.60
N GLN A 457 -22.77 -11.06 15.35
CA GLN A 457 -23.57 -9.87 15.01
C GLN A 457 -24.59 -10.04 13.88
N THR A 458 -24.65 -11.19 13.22
CA THR A 458 -25.73 -11.47 12.27
C THR A 458 -26.44 -12.77 12.63
N THR A 459 -27.72 -12.66 12.96
CA THR A 459 -28.63 -13.81 13.20
C THR A 459 -29.08 -14.49 11.90
N TRP A 460 -28.51 -14.11 10.76
CA TRP A 460 -28.95 -14.51 9.43
C TRP A 460 -27.84 -15.26 8.70
N LYS A 461 -28.15 -16.48 8.23
CA LYS A 461 -27.27 -17.29 7.38
C LYS A 461 -27.71 -17.12 5.92
N THR A 462 -26.79 -16.75 5.04
CA THR A 462 -26.97 -16.68 3.60
C THR A 462 -26.65 -18.03 2.97
N ILE A 463 -27.44 -18.46 1.99
CA ILE A 463 -27.32 -19.75 1.29
C ILE A 463 -27.33 -19.47 -0.21
N SER A 464 -26.43 -20.12 -0.95
CA SER A 464 -26.46 -20.04 -2.42
C SER A 464 -27.72 -20.71 -2.96
N THR A 465 -28.44 -20.01 -3.83
CA THR A 465 -29.67 -20.50 -4.48
C THR A 465 -29.45 -20.91 -5.93
N VAL A 466 -28.22 -20.83 -6.42
CA VAL A 466 -27.86 -21.07 -7.82
C VAL A 466 -26.67 -22.01 -7.93
N GLU A 467 -26.77 -23.00 -8.81
CA GLU A 467 -25.60 -23.73 -9.29
C GLU A 467 -25.08 -23.04 -10.54
N TRP A 468 -23.77 -22.81 -10.59
CA TRP A 468 -23.12 -22.18 -11.74
C TRP A 468 -21.93 -23.04 -12.20
N SER A 469 -21.60 -22.93 -13.49
CA SER A 469 -20.45 -23.58 -14.09
C SER A 469 -19.80 -22.66 -15.10
N TYR A 470 -18.47 -22.67 -15.18
CA TYR A 470 -17.69 -21.94 -16.18
C TYR A 470 -16.83 -22.91 -16.97
N SER A 471 -16.87 -22.79 -18.30
CA SER A 471 -16.02 -23.56 -19.21
C SER A 471 -15.08 -22.63 -19.96
N ILE A 472 -13.79 -22.88 -19.87
CA ILE A 472 -12.81 -22.27 -20.78
C ILE A 472 -12.86 -23.10 -22.05
N SER A 473 -13.59 -22.62 -23.07
CA SER A 473 -13.48 -23.20 -24.41
C SER A 473 -12.07 -22.88 -24.94
N LEU A 474 -11.25 -23.93 -25.04
CA LEU A 474 -9.90 -23.91 -25.63
C LEU A 474 -9.91 -23.51 -27.10
#